data_AF-A0A353R5S6-F1
#
_entry.id   AF-A0A353R5S6-F1
#
_cell.length_a   1.000
_cell.length_b   1.000
_cell.length_c   1.000
_cell.angle_alpha   90.00
_cell.angle_beta   90.00
_cell.angle_gamma   90.00
#
_symmetry.space_group_name_H-M   'P 1'
#
loop_
_entity.id
_entity.type
_entity.pdbx_description
1 polymer ?
#
loop_
_entity_poly.entity_id
_entity_poly.type
_entity_poly.pdbx_seq_one_letter_code
_entity_poly.pdbx_strand_id
1 'polypeptide(L)'
;MVYNKDVTLEEFMNTLCNRSVTFNKPNTYVLPVSAANNVGIEDVKKILGAMIRPELDRNTVMLTNLRHYQELRSAGEALEHVREGLDAGLSGDLLTPDLRQALHHVGSITGEITPDDILGEIFGRFCIGK
;
A
#
# COMPACT_ATOMS: atom_id res chain seq x y z
N MET A 1 -5.88 -1.03 -21.85
CA MET A 1 -6.81 -0.07 -22.48
C MET A 1 -7.94 -0.87 -23.13
N VAL A 2 -9.20 -0.54 -22.84
CA VAL A 2 -10.36 -1.26 -23.39
C VAL A 2 -10.89 -0.46 -24.57
N TYR A 3 -10.95 -1.08 -25.74
CA TYR A 3 -11.43 -0.42 -26.97
C TYR A 3 -12.73 -1.07 -27.42
N ASN A 4 -13.82 -0.30 -27.39
CA ASN A 4 -15.15 -0.78 -27.74
C ASN A 4 -15.44 -0.52 -29.23
N LYS A 5 -15.48 -1.57 -30.05
CA LYS A 5 -15.86 -1.49 -31.46
C LYS A 5 -16.53 -2.81 -31.86
N ASP A 6 -17.72 -2.73 -32.46
CA ASP A 6 -18.51 -3.88 -32.94
C ASP A 6 -17.94 -4.47 -34.23
N VAL A 7 -16.65 -4.81 -34.22
CA VAL A 7 -15.87 -4.98 -35.45
C VAL A 7 -15.01 -6.22 -35.34
N THR A 8 -14.96 -6.99 -36.42
CA THR A 8 -14.18 -8.22 -36.54
C THR A 8 -12.69 -7.98 -36.24
N LEU A 9 -11.96 -8.98 -35.73
CA LEU A 9 -10.54 -8.83 -35.33
C LEU A 9 -9.66 -8.31 -36.48
N GLU A 10 -9.95 -8.67 -37.73
CA GLU A 10 -9.23 -8.19 -38.92
C GLU A 10 -9.44 -6.69 -39.18
N GLU A 11 -10.68 -6.21 -39.11
CA GLU A 11 -11.01 -4.79 -39.27
C GLU A 11 -10.50 -3.94 -38.09
N PHE A 12 -10.42 -4.52 -36.89
CA PHE A 12 -9.83 -3.88 -35.71
C PHE A 12 -8.32 -3.69 -35.86
N MET A 13 -7.58 -4.73 -36.28
CA MET A 13 -6.14 -4.65 -36.58
C MET A 13 -5.85 -3.66 -37.70
N ASN A 14 -6.69 -3.64 -38.75
CA ASN A 14 -6.61 -2.63 -39.82
C ASN A 14 -6.93 -1.22 -39.32
N THR A 15 -7.88 -1.05 -38.40
CA THR A 15 -8.18 0.27 -37.79
C THR A 15 -7.03 0.77 -36.92
N LEU A 16 -6.35 -0.12 -36.18
CA LEU A 16 -5.18 0.20 -35.37
C LEU A 16 -3.94 0.50 -36.21
N CYS A 17 -3.79 -0.13 -37.38
CA CYS A 17 -2.70 0.18 -38.32
C CYS A 17 -2.97 1.47 -39.12
N ASN A 18 -4.22 1.73 -39.54
CA ASN A 18 -4.55 2.91 -40.36
C ASN A 18 -4.79 4.20 -39.58
N ARG A 19 -5.18 4.12 -38.30
CA ARG A 19 -5.11 5.27 -37.39
C ARG A 19 -3.82 5.13 -36.62
N SER A 20 -2.89 6.04 -36.82
CA SER A 20 -1.66 6.20 -36.04
C SER A 20 -1.99 6.47 -34.56
N VAL A 21 -2.51 5.47 -33.85
CA VAL A 21 -2.72 5.53 -32.41
C VAL A 21 -1.33 5.35 -31.80
N THR A 22 -0.64 6.46 -31.60
CA THR A 22 0.63 6.49 -30.88
C THR A 22 0.37 6.13 -29.43
N PHE A 23 0.49 4.83 -29.12
CA PHE A 23 0.49 4.34 -27.74
C PHE A 23 1.85 4.69 -27.11
N ASN A 24 1.96 5.91 -26.60
CA ASN A 24 3.20 6.46 -26.06
C ASN A 24 3.55 5.93 -24.65
N LYS A 25 3.16 4.69 -24.32
CA LYS A 25 3.47 4.09 -23.01
C LYS A 25 3.95 2.65 -23.20
N PRO A 26 5.22 2.33 -22.87
CA PRO A 26 5.72 0.97 -22.94
C PRO A 26 4.86 0.07 -22.04
N ASN A 27 4.57 -1.15 -22.51
CA ASN A 27 3.78 -2.17 -21.79
C ASN A 27 2.25 -1.91 -21.73
N THR A 28 1.67 -1.32 -22.79
CA THR A 28 0.20 -1.14 -22.89
C THR A 28 -0.45 -2.31 -23.62
N TYR A 29 -1.30 -3.07 -22.92
CA TYR A 29 -2.16 -4.09 -23.53
C TYR A 29 -3.47 -3.45 -24.03
N VAL A 30 -3.80 -3.70 -25.30
CA VAL A 30 -5.06 -3.27 -25.92
C VAL A 30 -5.95 -4.49 -26.09
N LEU A 31 -7.15 -4.45 -25.49
CA LEU A 31 -8.13 -5.52 -25.61
C LEU A 31 -9.35 -5.02 -26.40
N PRO A 32 -9.68 -5.64 -27.55
CA PRO A 32 -10.91 -5.35 -28.26
C PRO A 32 -12.10 -5.94 -27.51
N VAL A 33 -13.13 -5.14 -27.30
CA VAL A 33 -14.41 -5.59 -26.73
C VAL A 33 -15.56 -5.07 -27.57
N SER A 34 -16.70 -5.77 -27.50
CA SER A 34 -17.98 -5.27 -27.97
C SER A 34 -18.97 -5.37 -26.82
N ALA A 35 -19.33 -4.21 -26.27
CA ALA A 35 -20.33 -4.14 -25.20
C ALA A 35 -21.73 -4.52 -25.69
N ALA A 36 -22.06 -4.22 -26.95
CA ALA A 36 -23.35 -4.53 -27.56
C ALA A 36 -23.55 -6.03 -27.79
N ASN A 37 -22.49 -6.75 -28.18
CA ASN A 37 -22.54 -8.18 -28.45
C ASN A 37 -22.01 -9.05 -27.29
N ASN A 38 -21.70 -8.44 -26.15
CA ASN A 38 -21.12 -9.11 -24.96
C ASN A 38 -19.81 -9.86 -25.25
N VAL A 39 -19.01 -9.39 -26.21
CA VAL A 39 -17.74 -10.01 -26.61
C VAL A 39 -16.57 -9.36 -25.88
N GLY A 40 -15.65 -10.18 -25.34
CA GLY A 40 -14.43 -9.73 -24.67
C GLY A 40 -14.65 -9.20 -23.24
N ILE A 41 -15.89 -9.17 -22.75
CA ILE A 41 -16.22 -8.72 -21.39
C ILE A 41 -15.63 -9.67 -20.33
N GLU A 42 -15.64 -10.97 -20.59
CA GLU A 42 -15.06 -11.95 -19.65
C GLU A 42 -13.53 -11.88 -19.61
N ASP A 43 -12.90 -11.60 -20.75
CA ASP A 43 -11.45 -11.37 -20.83
C ASP A 43 -11.03 -10.11 -20.06
N VAL A 44 -11.81 -9.02 -20.16
CA VAL A 44 -11.61 -7.82 -19.31
C VAL A 44 -11.67 -8.18 -17.84
N LYS A 45 -12.71 -8.91 -17.40
CA LYS A 45 -12.87 -9.30 -16.00
C LYS A 45 -11.71 -10.15 -15.51
N LYS A 46 -11.24 -11.09 -16.31
CA LYS A 46 -10.12 -11.97 -15.96
C LYS A 46 -8.82 -11.18 -15.79
N ILE A 47 -8.52 -10.28 -16.73
CA ILE A 47 -7.32 -9.43 -16.66
C ILE A 47 -7.41 -8.48 -15.47
N LEU A 48 -8.57 -7.86 -15.25
CA LEU A 48 -8.79 -6.97 -14.11
C LEU A 48 -8.67 -7.73 -12.78
N GLY A 49 -9.24 -8.94 -12.70
CA GLY A 49 -9.12 -9.82 -11.54
C GLY A 49 -7.68 -10.23 -11.24
N ALA A 50 -6.88 -10.51 -12.27
CA ALA A 50 -5.45 -10.79 -12.14
C ALA A 50 -4.64 -9.56 -11.69
N MET A 51 -5.04 -8.35 -12.08
CA MET A 51 -4.39 -7.11 -11.60
C MET A 51 -4.75 -6.75 -10.16
N ILE A 52 -5.99 -7.02 -9.73
CA ILE A 52 -6.49 -6.64 -8.40
C ILE A 52 -6.08 -7.64 -7.32
N ARG A 53 -5.76 -8.89 -7.68
CA ARG A 53 -5.23 -9.88 -6.76
C ARG A 53 -3.70 -9.86 -6.82
N PRO A 54 -2.99 -9.06 -6.00
CA PRO A 54 -1.65 -9.45 -5.64
C PRO A 54 -1.75 -10.87 -5.02
N GLU A 55 -0.69 -11.66 -5.12
CA GLU A 55 -0.57 -12.91 -4.37
C GLU A 55 -0.65 -12.58 -2.88
N LEU A 56 -1.88 -12.48 -2.37
CA LEU A 56 -2.15 -12.25 -0.97
C LEU A 56 -1.82 -13.57 -0.29
N ASP A 57 -0.61 -13.64 0.27
CA ASP A 57 -0.29 -14.70 1.20
C ASP A 57 -1.35 -14.68 2.30
N ARG A 58 -1.90 -15.85 2.65
CA ARG A 58 -3.02 -15.96 3.61
C ARG A 58 -2.67 -15.41 4.99
N ASN A 59 -1.37 -15.24 5.26
CA ASN A 59 -0.82 -14.66 6.48
C ASN A 59 -0.62 -13.13 6.42
N THR A 60 -0.96 -12.47 5.30
CA THR A 60 -0.81 -11.02 5.17
C THR A 60 -1.97 -10.30 5.86
N VAL A 61 -1.67 -9.51 6.89
CA VAL A 61 -2.65 -8.62 7.52
C VAL A 61 -2.96 -7.47 6.55
N MET A 62 -4.19 -7.41 6.07
CA MET A 62 -4.62 -6.39 5.13
C MET A 62 -5.16 -5.16 5.89
N LEU A 63 -4.50 -4.02 5.72
CA LEU A 63 -4.96 -2.73 6.27
C LEU A 63 -6.00 -2.12 5.33
N THR A 64 -7.27 -2.16 5.73
CA THR A 64 -8.39 -1.61 4.93
C THR A 64 -8.78 -0.18 5.34
N ASN A 65 -8.36 0.26 6.53
CA ASN A 65 -8.70 1.56 7.07
C ASN A 65 -7.57 2.58 6.82
N LEU A 66 -7.87 3.64 6.07
CA LEU A 66 -6.93 4.72 5.78
C LEU A 66 -6.40 5.41 7.05
N ARG A 67 -7.25 5.56 8.07
CA ARG A 67 -6.83 6.13 9.37
C ARG A 67 -5.75 5.26 10.01
N HIS A 68 -5.98 3.95 10.10
CA HIS A 68 -4.99 3.02 10.67
C HIS A 68 -3.69 3.01 9.89
N TYR A 69 -3.76 3.09 8.55
CA TYR A 69 -2.59 3.23 7.71
C TYR A 69 -1.80 4.52 8.03
N GLN A 70 -2.48 5.65 8.20
CA GLN A 70 -1.85 6.92 8.55
C GLN A 70 -1.16 6.86 9.92
N GLU A 71 -1.85 6.32 10.94
CA GLU A 71 -1.27 6.16 12.28
C GLU A 71 -0.04 5.25 12.25
N LEU A 72 -0.09 4.10 11.58
CA LEU A 72 1.08 3.20 11.45
C LEU A 72 2.24 3.84 10.70
N ARG A 73 1.95 4.65 9.68
CA ARG A 73 2.97 5.38 8.95
C ARG A 73 3.67 6.39 9.86
N SER A 74 2.91 7.20 10.60
CA SER A 74 3.47 8.17 11.54
C SER A 74 4.23 7.50 12.69
N ALA A 75 3.76 6.33 13.16
CA ALA A 75 4.52 5.52 14.11
C ALA A 75 5.88 5.06 13.53
N GLY A 76 5.89 4.62 12.28
CA GLY A 76 7.12 4.23 11.58
C GLY A 76 8.10 5.40 11.40
N GLU A 77 7.60 6.58 11.04
CA GLU A 77 8.41 7.81 10.91
C GLU A 77 9.07 8.18 12.24
N ALA A 78 8.34 8.12 13.36
CA ALA A 78 8.91 8.37 14.69
C ALA A 78 9.95 7.31 15.10
N LEU A 79 9.71 6.03 14.79
CA LEU A 79 10.69 4.96 15.05
C LEU A 79 11.96 5.10 14.22
N GLU A 80 11.85 5.64 13.00
CA GLU A 80 12.99 5.93 12.16
C GLU A 80 13.89 6.99 12.81
N HIS A 81 13.31 8.07 13.36
CA HIS A 81 14.08 9.06 14.11
C HIS A 81 14.76 8.46 15.35
N VAL A 82 14.08 7.57 16.07
CA VAL A 82 14.68 6.85 17.21
C VAL A 82 15.88 6.01 16.74
N ARG A 83 15.74 5.30 15.61
CA ARG A 83 16.84 4.51 15.03
C ARG A 83 18.03 5.41 14.65
N GLU A 84 17.78 6.49 13.92
CA GLU A 84 18.82 7.45 13.54
C GLU A 84 19.52 8.05 14.76
N GLY A 85 18.76 8.37 15.81
CA GLY A 85 19.29 8.89 17.06
C GLY A 85 20.11 7.87 17.85
N LEU A 86 19.73 6.58 17.82
CA LEU A 86 20.54 5.49 18.38
C LEU A 86 21.86 5.34 17.61
N ASP A 87 21.81 5.35 16.28
CA ASP A 87 23.00 5.26 15.42
C ASP A 87 23.93 6.47 15.61
N ALA A 88 23.37 7.65 15.92
CA ALA A 88 24.11 8.86 16.27
C ALA A 88 24.63 8.88 17.71
N GLY A 89 24.30 7.87 18.55
CA GLY A 89 24.75 7.78 19.94
C GLY A 89 24.08 8.79 20.88
N LEU A 90 22.86 9.25 20.56
CA LEU A 90 22.09 10.12 21.45
C LEU A 90 21.69 9.41 22.74
N SER A 91 21.55 10.18 23.83
CA SER A 91 21.06 9.63 25.10
C SER A 91 19.57 9.27 25.00
N GLY A 92 19.15 8.27 25.78
CA GLY A 92 17.76 7.82 25.81
C GLY A 92 16.75 8.94 26.11
N ASP A 93 17.14 9.95 26.89
CA ASP A 93 16.29 11.11 27.19
C ASP A 93 15.92 11.92 25.94
N LEU A 94 16.82 11.99 24.95
CA LEU A 94 16.59 12.70 23.69
C LEU A 94 15.74 11.87 22.71
N LEU A 95 15.75 10.54 22.85
CA LEU A 95 14.97 9.61 22.03
C LEU A 95 13.55 9.38 22.58
N THR A 96 13.36 9.65 23.88
CA THR A 96 12.10 9.41 24.59
C THR A 96 10.89 10.10 23.96
N PRO A 97 10.96 11.36 23.47
CA PRO A 97 9.84 12.01 22.81
C PRO A 97 9.38 11.28 21.53
N ASP A 98 10.31 10.87 20.67
CA ASP A 98 9.99 10.15 19.43
C ASP A 98 9.43 8.75 19.73
N LEU A 99 9.98 8.06 20.73
CA LEU A 99 9.44 6.77 21.18
C LEU A 99 8.01 6.91 21.72
N ARG A 100 7.75 7.96 22.51
CA ARG A 100 6.40 8.31 22.99
C ARG A 100 5.43 8.54 21.84
N GLN A 101 5.88 9.26 20.83
CA GLN A 101 5.07 9.56 19.65
C GLN A 101 4.71 8.28 18.88
N ALA A 102 5.67 7.39 18.67
CA ALA A 102 5.43 6.09 18.04
C ALA A 102 4.37 5.28 18.79
N LEU A 103 4.48 5.21 20.12
CA LEU A 103 3.54 4.48 20.96
C LEU A 103 2.15 5.11 21.00
N HIS A 104 2.05 6.44 20.95
CA HIS A 104 0.78 7.14 20.85
C HIS A 104 0.01 6.79 19.57
N HIS A 105 0.70 6.77 18.43
CA HIS A 105 0.10 6.39 17.16
C HIS A 105 -0.39 4.94 17.15
N VAL A 106 0.40 4.01 17.69
CA VAL A 106 0.00 2.59 17.83
C VAL A 106 -1.18 2.44 18.79
N GLY A 107 -1.14 3.11 19.96
CA GLY A 107 -2.23 3.09 20.94
C GLY A 107 -3.54 3.69 20.41
N SER A 108 -3.47 4.68 19.53
CA SER A 108 -4.64 5.28 18.86
C SER A 108 -5.35 4.33 17.89
N ILE A 109 -4.69 3.22 17.52
CA ILE A 109 -5.27 2.16 16.70
C ILE A 109 -5.94 1.11 17.58
N THR A 110 -5.28 0.68 18.66
CA THR A 110 -5.75 -0.40 19.55
C THR A 110 -6.77 0.08 20.58
N GLY A 111 -6.77 1.36 20.95
CA GLY A 111 -7.75 1.98 21.85
C GLY A 111 -7.71 1.52 23.32
N GLU A 112 -6.86 0.53 23.64
CA GLU A 112 -6.87 -0.16 24.94
C GLU A 112 -5.61 0.08 25.78
N ILE A 113 -4.55 0.69 25.23
CA ILE A 113 -3.26 0.82 25.92
C ILE A 113 -2.72 2.25 25.76
N THR A 114 -2.40 2.90 26.88
CA THR A 114 -1.81 4.25 26.85
C THR A 114 -0.31 4.18 26.55
N PRO A 115 0.30 5.22 25.95
CA PRO A 115 1.75 5.27 25.75
C PRO A 115 2.54 5.05 27.05
N ASP A 116 1.99 5.50 28.17
CA ASP A 116 2.62 5.37 29.49
C ASP A 116 2.66 3.90 29.96
N ASP A 117 1.64 3.11 29.66
CA ASP A 117 1.61 1.67 29.98
C ASP A 117 2.71 0.91 29.23
N ILE A 118 2.92 1.26 27.95
CA ILE A 118 3.92 0.59 27.11
C ILE A 118 5.34 1.01 27.50
N LEU A 119 5.55 2.30 27.78
CA LEU A 119 6.85 2.80 28.26
C LEU A 119 7.21 2.22 29.63
N GLY A 120 6.20 2.04 30.50
CA GLY A 120 6.37 1.36 31.78
C GLY A 120 6.89 -0.07 31.64
N GLU A 121 6.39 -0.85 30.67
CA GLU A 121 6.88 -2.22 30.41
C GLU A 121 8.26 -2.22 29.74
N ILE A 122 8.51 -1.33 28.77
CA ILE A 122 9.79 -1.23 28.08
C ILE A 122 10.89 -0.84 29.06
N PHE A 123 10.69 0.25 29.83
CA PHE A 123 11.68 0.78 30.77
C PHE A 123 11.68 0.09 32.12
N GLY A 124 10.59 -0.57 32.52
CA GLY A 124 10.53 -1.36 33.76
C GLY A 124 11.48 -2.56 33.75
N ARG A 125 11.89 -3.02 32.56
CA ARG A 125 12.90 -4.07 32.39
C ARG A 125 14.33 -3.56 32.28
N PHE A 126 14.52 -2.27 32.03
CA PHE A 126 15.82 -1.65 32.18
C PHE A 126 16.00 -1.36 33.66
N CYS A 127 16.84 -2.14 34.34
CA CYS A 127 17.29 -1.75 35.66
C CYS A 127 17.86 -0.34 35.53
N ILE A 128 17.17 0.65 36.11
CA ILE A 128 17.77 1.92 36.50
C ILE A 128 18.83 1.50 37.52
N GLY A 129 20.03 1.28 37.01
CA GLY A 129 21.18 0.98 37.81
C GLY A 129 21.31 2.05 38.87
N LYS A 130 21.60 1.62 40.10
CA LYS A 130 22.41 2.45 40.97
C LYS A 130 23.67 2.90 40.24
#